data_AF-A0A418WB86-F1
#
_entry.id   AF-A0A418WB86-F1
#
_cell.length_a   1.000
_cell.length_b   1.000
_cell.length_c   1.000
_cell.angle_alpha   90.00
_cell.angle_beta   90.00
_cell.angle_gamma   90.00
#
_symmetry.space_group_name_H-M   'P 1'
#
loop_
_entity.id
_entity.type
_entity.pdbx_description
1 polymer ?
#
loop_
_entity_poly.entity_id
_entity_poly.type
_entity_poly.pdbx_seq_one_letter_code
_entity_poly.pdbx_strand_id
1 'polypeptide(L)'
;MVPTTSCGQQPGRPARWPWRRRPAARRGRADLFVFSALDEIAGDRIADFRHLQGDRIDLSALDPLGAADSLRFIGGRGFGGHAGELHVEKAGGDTLVSGDLDGDRAADFHLVLTGNVYLVAADFLL
;
A
#
# COMPACT_ATOMS: atom_id res chain seq x y z
N MET A 1 -69.37 -9.23 -13.78
CA MET A 1 -68.43 -8.72 -12.75
C MET A 1 -67.88 -9.93 -12.02
N VAL A 2 -66.62 -10.27 -12.26
CA VAL A 2 -65.95 -11.40 -11.61
C VAL A 2 -64.85 -10.87 -10.69
N PRO A 3 -64.75 -11.36 -9.46
CA PRO A 3 -63.48 -11.50 -8.80
C PRO A 3 -63.16 -13.00 -8.72
N THR A 4 -62.22 -13.45 -9.55
CA THR A 4 -61.63 -14.78 -9.42
C THR A 4 -60.49 -14.69 -8.42
N THR A 5 -60.80 -14.93 -7.14
CA THR A 5 -59.81 -15.29 -6.13
C THR A 5 -59.74 -16.82 -6.11
N SER A 6 -58.65 -17.40 -6.64
CA SER A 6 -58.30 -18.79 -6.41
C SER A 6 -56.86 -18.85 -5.93
N CYS A 7 -56.70 -19.08 -4.62
CA CYS A 7 -55.45 -19.36 -3.95
C CYS A 7 -55.13 -20.85 -4.16
N GLY A 8 -54.29 -21.13 -5.16
CA GLY A 8 -53.69 -22.44 -5.37
C GLY A 8 -52.37 -22.57 -4.62
N GLN A 9 -52.25 -23.67 -3.88
CA GLN A 9 -51.08 -24.18 -3.17
C GLN A 9 -49.75 -24.00 -3.93
N GLN A 10 -48.70 -23.58 -3.21
CA GLN A 10 -47.42 -24.31 -3.19
C GLN A 10 -46.49 -23.82 -2.06
N PRO A 11 -45.96 -24.73 -1.23
CA PRO A 11 -44.99 -24.41 -0.18
C PRO A 11 -43.62 -24.03 -0.77
N GLY A 12 -42.98 -23.02 -0.18
CA GLY A 12 -41.54 -22.79 -0.29
C GLY A 12 -41.00 -22.47 -1.69
N ARG A 13 -41.08 -21.19 -2.09
CA ARG A 13 -40.39 -20.66 -3.28
C ARG A 13 -38.88 -20.94 -3.20
N PRO A 14 -38.20 -21.20 -4.34
CA PRO A 14 -36.84 -21.72 -4.36
C PRO A 14 -35.83 -20.62 -4.02
N ALA A 15 -35.17 -20.71 -2.87
CA ALA A 15 -33.91 -20.00 -2.64
C ALA A 15 -32.78 -20.75 -3.37
N ARG A 16 -32.84 -20.74 -4.71
CA ARG A 16 -31.67 -21.03 -5.56
C ARG A 16 -30.68 -19.90 -5.34
N TRP A 17 -29.78 -20.08 -4.38
CA TRP A 17 -28.62 -19.23 -4.20
C TRP A 17 -27.35 -20.00 -4.59
N PRO A 18 -27.01 -20.16 -5.88
CA PRO A 18 -25.64 -20.51 -6.21
C PRO A 18 -24.84 -19.22 -6.12
N TRP A 19 -24.13 -19.05 -5.01
CA TRP A 19 -22.93 -18.20 -4.89
C TRP A 19 -22.98 -16.90 -5.70
N ARG A 20 -23.58 -15.84 -5.14
CA ARG A 20 -23.17 -14.49 -5.52
C ARG A 20 -21.71 -14.30 -5.12
N ARG A 21 -20.78 -14.76 -5.96
CA ARG A 21 -19.51 -14.07 -6.14
C ARG A 21 -19.90 -12.71 -6.69
N ARG A 22 -20.03 -11.73 -5.79
CA ARG A 22 -19.92 -10.32 -6.17
C ARG A 22 -18.69 -10.27 -7.09
N PRO A 23 -18.80 -9.82 -8.35
CA PRO A 23 -17.60 -9.39 -9.03
C PRO A 23 -17.12 -8.22 -8.20
N ALA A 24 -16.17 -8.47 -7.29
CA ALA A 24 -15.35 -7.43 -6.71
C ALA A 24 -14.74 -6.78 -7.93
N ALA A 25 -15.33 -5.64 -8.30
CA ALA A 25 -14.86 -4.85 -9.39
C ALA A 25 -13.44 -4.47 -8.99
N ARG A 26 -12.44 -5.14 -9.57
CA ARG A 26 -11.04 -4.70 -9.55
C ARG A 26 -11.01 -3.44 -10.41
N ARG A 27 -11.57 -2.35 -9.88
CA ARG A 27 -11.59 -1.03 -10.48
C ARG A 27 -10.32 -0.34 -10.01
N GLY A 28 -9.29 -0.40 -10.84
CA GLY A 28 -7.96 0.13 -10.57
C GLY A 28 -7.22 -0.76 -9.58
N ARG A 29 -6.12 -1.39 -10.02
CA ARG A 29 -5.23 -2.01 -9.04
C ARG A 29 -4.37 -0.89 -8.51
N ALA A 30 -4.79 -0.33 -7.38
CA ALA A 30 -3.84 0.25 -6.45
C ALA A 30 -3.07 -0.95 -5.89
N ASP A 31 -1.79 -1.06 -6.22
CA ASP A 31 -0.93 -2.12 -5.72
C ASP A 31 -0.39 -1.73 -4.34
N LEU A 32 -0.34 -2.70 -3.43
CA LEU A 32 0.19 -2.51 -2.07
C LEU A 32 1.50 -3.30 -1.97
N PHE A 33 2.61 -2.57 -1.88
CA PHE A 33 3.94 -3.13 -1.70
C PHE A 33 4.20 -3.27 -0.20
N VAL A 34 4.08 -4.48 0.33
CA VAL A 34 4.27 -4.76 1.76
C VAL A 34 5.68 -5.27 1.98
N PHE A 35 6.44 -4.57 2.82
CA PHE A 35 7.78 -4.98 3.22
C PHE A 35 7.77 -5.35 4.70
N SER A 36 8.20 -6.57 4.99
CA SER A 36 8.19 -7.12 6.36
C SER A 36 9.57 -7.34 6.95
N ALA A 37 10.61 -7.28 6.12
CA ALA A 37 12.00 -7.31 6.56
C ALA A 37 12.86 -6.31 5.78
N LEU A 38 13.88 -5.79 6.46
CA LEU A 38 14.91 -4.92 5.86
C LEU A 38 15.60 -5.57 4.66
N ASP A 39 15.85 -6.87 4.73
CA ASP A 39 16.48 -7.65 3.66
C ASP A 39 15.63 -7.70 2.38
N GLU A 40 14.29 -7.61 2.51
CA GLU A 40 13.37 -7.58 1.37
C GLU A 40 13.37 -6.21 0.66
N ILE A 41 13.62 -5.12 1.39
CA ILE A 41 13.61 -3.76 0.84
C ILE A 41 15.00 -3.28 0.44
N ALA A 42 16.07 -3.81 1.05
CA ALA A 42 17.45 -3.40 0.81
C ALA A 42 17.89 -3.71 -0.63
N GLY A 43 17.84 -2.71 -1.50
CA GLY A 43 18.20 -2.83 -2.92
C GLY A 43 17.06 -3.31 -3.80
N ASP A 44 15.82 -3.39 -3.29
CA ASP A 44 14.66 -3.71 -4.12
C ASP A 44 14.36 -2.58 -5.11
N ARG A 45 13.74 -2.94 -6.24
CA ARG A 45 13.41 -2.00 -7.30
C ARG A 45 11.97 -2.16 -7.77
N ILE A 46 11.16 -1.14 -7.52
CA ILE A 46 9.79 -1.06 -8.04
C ILE A 46 9.84 -0.40 -9.42
N ALA A 47 9.58 -1.17 -10.47
CA ALA A 47 9.67 -0.67 -11.85
C ALA A 47 8.41 0.05 -12.34
N ASP A 48 7.26 -0.18 -11.70
CA ASP A 48 5.94 0.22 -12.19
C ASP A 48 5.09 0.97 -11.15
N PHE A 49 5.72 1.57 -10.15
CA PHE A 49 5.01 2.34 -9.12
C PHE A 49 4.24 3.52 -9.71
N ARG A 50 2.94 3.59 -9.42
CA ARG A 50 2.04 4.63 -9.92
C ARG A 50 1.20 5.22 -8.79
N HIS A 51 1.69 6.32 -8.24
CA HIS A 51 0.93 7.19 -7.33
C HIS A 51 -0.47 7.54 -7.87
N LEU A 52 -0.59 7.84 -9.18
CA LEU A 52 -1.88 8.16 -9.82
C LEU A 52 -2.88 7.00 -9.82
N GLN A 53 -2.42 5.76 -9.70
CA GLN A 53 -3.26 4.56 -9.57
C GLN A 53 -3.66 4.28 -8.12
N GLY A 54 -3.01 4.95 -7.16
CA GLY A 54 -3.22 4.78 -5.73
C GLY A 54 -2.31 3.74 -5.10
N ASP A 55 -1.19 3.40 -5.74
CA ASP A 55 -0.22 2.45 -5.21
C ASP A 55 0.36 2.96 -3.88
N ARG A 56 0.58 2.05 -2.94
CA ARG A 56 1.06 2.37 -1.59
C ARG A 56 2.16 1.42 -1.17
N ILE A 57 3.03 1.91 -0.30
CA ILE A 57 4.13 1.15 0.26
C ILE A 57 3.85 0.97 1.75
N ASP A 58 3.65 -0.26 2.20
CA ASP A 58 3.48 -0.60 3.60
C ASP A 58 4.84 -0.96 4.19
N LEU A 59 5.33 -0.07 5.05
CA LEU A 59 6.55 -0.22 5.84
C LEU A 59 6.21 -0.35 7.33
N SER A 60 4.93 -0.48 7.68
CA SER A 60 4.49 -0.57 9.08
C SER A 60 5.06 -1.80 9.80
N ALA A 61 5.39 -2.84 9.04
CA ALA A 61 6.06 -4.04 9.55
C ALA A 61 7.58 -3.88 9.72
N LEU A 62 8.19 -2.86 9.11
CA LEU A 62 9.62 -2.55 9.27
C LEU A 62 9.92 -1.69 10.49
N ASP A 63 8.88 -1.23 11.20
CA ASP A 63 9.01 -0.42 12.41
C ASP A 63 9.95 -1.12 13.44
N PRO A 64 11.18 -0.59 13.64
CA PRO A 64 12.24 -1.31 14.35
C PRO A 64 12.06 -1.28 15.88
N LEU A 65 11.28 -0.32 16.39
CA LEU A 65 11.22 0.02 17.81
C LEU A 65 9.81 -0.13 18.43
N GLY A 66 8.80 -0.53 17.64
CA GLY A 66 7.40 -0.45 18.04
C GLY A 66 6.89 0.98 17.89
N ALA A 67 5.60 1.12 17.56
CA ALA A 67 4.85 2.32 17.15
C ALA A 67 5.10 3.66 17.90
N ALA A 68 5.90 3.69 18.96
CA ALA A 68 6.37 4.86 19.67
C ALA A 68 7.39 5.72 18.89
N ASP A 69 8.23 5.10 18.03
CA ASP A 69 9.17 5.79 17.14
C ASP A 69 8.79 5.50 15.69
N SER A 70 7.61 6.01 15.31
CA SER A 70 7.04 5.78 13.98
C SER A 70 7.96 6.31 12.90
N LEU A 71 8.15 5.51 11.86
CA LEU A 71 8.74 5.95 10.59
C LEU A 71 8.18 7.32 10.18
N ARG A 72 9.08 8.22 9.80
CA ARG A 72 8.79 9.61 9.48
C ARG A 72 9.38 9.95 8.14
N PHE A 73 8.49 10.31 7.22
CA PHE A 73 8.89 10.89 5.95
C PHE A 73 9.46 12.30 6.11
N ILE A 74 10.77 12.45 5.87
CA ILE A 74 11.47 13.74 5.82
C ILE A 74 11.57 14.29 4.38
N GLY A 75 11.20 13.48 3.38
CA GLY A 75 11.23 13.84 1.97
C GLY A 75 12.67 14.02 1.48
N GLY A 76 12.96 15.07 0.71
CA GLY A 76 14.32 15.33 0.21
C GLY A 76 15.28 15.97 1.21
N ARG A 77 14.92 16.06 2.49
CA ARG A 77 15.81 16.57 3.55
C ARG A 77 16.78 15.48 3.98
N GLY A 78 18.03 15.83 4.30
CA GLY A 78 18.98 14.86 4.87
C GLY A 78 18.55 14.37 6.26
N PHE A 79 19.01 13.17 6.64
CA PHE A 79 18.75 12.55 7.94
C PHE A 79 19.12 13.48 9.10
N GLY A 80 18.21 13.66 10.06
CA GLY A 80 18.42 14.39 11.29
C GLY A 80 19.21 13.59 12.33
N GLY A 81 19.26 12.26 12.16
CA GLY A 81 19.76 11.32 13.16
C GLY A 81 18.67 10.96 14.17
N HIS A 82 17.44 10.86 13.68
CA HIS A 82 16.33 10.29 14.42
C HIS A 82 16.07 8.90 13.85
N ALA A 83 15.82 7.92 14.72
CA ALA A 83 15.39 6.59 14.27
C ALA A 83 14.08 6.70 13.48
N GLY A 84 14.00 5.94 12.39
CA GLY A 84 12.84 5.90 11.52
C GLY A 84 12.68 7.14 10.63
N GLU A 85 13.73 7.61 9.96
CA GLU A 85 13.65 8.71 9.00
C GLU A 85 13.65 8.18 7.55
N LEU A 86 12.66 8.60 6.74
CA LEU A 86 12.56 8.26 5.31
C LEU A 86 12.92 9.46 4.43
N HIS A 87 14.02 9.31 3.72
CA HIS A 87 14.54 10.23 2.72
C HIS A 87 14.13 9.80 1.32
N VAL A 88 13.82 10.77 0.45
CA VAL A 88 13.53 10.52 -0.96
C VAL A 88 14.26 11.53 -1.83
N GLU A 89 15.01 11.02 -2.78
CA GLU A 89 15.70 11.81 -3.79
C GLU A 89 15.36 11.31 -5.20
N LYS A 90 15.54 12.20 -6.18
CA LYS A 90 15.37 11.86 -7.60
C LYS A 90 16.72 11.99 -8.27
N ALA A 91 17.25 10.89 -8.78
CA ALA A 91 18.58 10.80 -9.34
C ALA A 91 18.55 10.03 -10.68
N GLY A 92 19.15 10.62 -11.73
CA GLY A 92 19.30 9.93 -13.02
C GLY A 92 18.00 9.58 -13.75
N GLY A 93 16.86 10.15 -13.35
CA GLY A 93 15.54 9.82 -13.89
C GLY A 93 14.79 8.74 -13.12
N ASP A 94 15.41 8.17 -12.09
CA ASP A 94 14.80 7.27 -11.11
C ASP A 94 14.55 8.00 -9.79
N THR A 95 13.69 7.43 -8.94
CA THR A 95 13.41 7.94 -7.59
C THR A 95 14.01 6.98 -6.57
N LEU A 96 14.94 7.45 -5.76
CA LEU A 96 15.58 6.67 -4.72
C LEU A 96 14.93 7.00 -3.38
N VAL A 97 14.48 5.98 -2.67
CA VAL A 97 13.91 6.09 -1.33
C VAL A 97 14.88 5.41 -0.39
N SER A 98 15.33 6.14 0.63
CA SER A 98 16.31 5.66 1.59
C SER A 98 15.72 5.81 2.98
N GLY A 99 15.93 4.85 3.86
CA GLY A 99 15.44 4.92 5.23
C GLY A 99 16.52 4.63 6.25
N ASP A 100 16.55 5.43 7.30
CA ASP A 100 17.36 5.28 8.51
C ASP A 100 16.42 4.75 9.61
N LEU A 101 16.65 3.52 10.08
CA LEU A 101 15.85 2.87 11.12
C LEU A 101 16.48 2.98 12.50
N ASP A 102 17.82 3.00 12.60
CA ASP A 102 18.53 3.00 13.88
C ASP A 102 18.90 4.42 14.39
N GLY A 103 18.75 5.44 13.53
CA GLY A 103 19.03 6.84 13.80
C GLY A 103 20.51 7.23 13.66
N ASP A 104 21.32 6.43 12.95
CA ASP A 104 22.77 6.65 12.79
C ASP A 104 23.15 7.69 11.72
N ARG A 105 22.15 8.27 11.01
CA ARG A 105 22.30 9.18 9.86
C ARG A 105 22.80 8.51 8.58
N ALA A 106 22.83 7.19 8.54
CA ALA A 106 23.04 6.40 7.34
C ALA A 106 21.73 5.76 6.92
N ALA A 107 21.61 5.48 5.63
CA ALA A 107 20.48 4.75 5.12
C ALA A 107 20.71 3.25 5.35
N ASP A 108 19.92 2.65 6.23
CA ASP A 108 19.88 1.21 6.47
C ASP A 108 19.34 0.45 5.25
N PHE A 109 18.39 1.05 4.53
CA PHE A 109 17.82 0.47 3.32
C PHE A 109 17.63 1.49 2.21
N HIS A 110 17.59 0.97 0.98
CA HIS A 110 17.39 1.75 -0.23
C HIS A 110 16.41 1.02 -1.15
N LEU A 111 15.39 1.73 -1.60
CA LEU A 111 14.37 1.28 -2.53
C LEU A 111 14.45 2.15 -3.78
N VAL A 112 14.64 1.52 -4.93
CA VAL A 112 14.73 2.23 -6.21
C VAL A 112 13.36 2.18 -6.90
N LEU A 113 12.81 3.31 -7.27
CA LEU A 113 11.63 3.38 -8.13
C LEU A 113 12.08 3.81 -9.52
N THR A 114 11.64 3.06 -10.53
CA THR A 114 11.94 3.42 -11.91
C THR A 114 11.12 4.63 -12.33
N GLY A 115 11.79 5.66 -12.83
CA GLY A 115 11.13 6.90 -13.24
C GLY A 115 11.03 7.96 -12.14
N ASN A 116 10.59 9.15 -12.55
CA ASN A 116 10.38 10.29 -11.66
C ASN A 116 9.00 10.19 -11.00
N VAL A 117 8.91 9.40 -9.94
CA VAL A 117 7.70 9.25 -9.14
C VAL A 117 7.62 10.39 -8.11
N TYR A 118 6.45 10.97 -7.95
CA TYR A 118 6.18 11.82 -6.78
C TYR A 118 5.68 10.94 -5.65
N LEU A 119 6.51 10.82 -4.62
CA LEU A 119 6.17 10.15 -3.37
C LEU A 119 5.87 11.21 -2.32
N VAL A 120 4.80 10.99 -1.57
CA VAL A 120 4.45 11.80 -0.40
C VAL A 120 4.32 10.90 0.83
N ALA A 121 4.36 11.49 2.02
CA ALA A 121 4.17 10.75 3.27
C ALA A 121 2.88 9.91 3.29
N ALA A 122 1.83 10.34 2.58
CA ALA A 122 0.56 9.63 2.51
C ALA A 122 0.58 8.35 1.64
N ASP A 123 1.63 8.14 0.83
CA ASP A 123 1.82 6.91 0.06
C ASP A 123 2.44 5.79 0.89
N PHE A 124 3.07 6.16 2.02
CA PHE A 124 3.67 5.22 2.95
C PHE A 124 2.68 4.91 4.07
N LEU A 125 2.42 3.62 4.27
CA LEU A 125 1.77 3.10 5.47
C LEU A 125 2.88 2.80 6.48
N LEU A 126 2.82 3.49 7.61
CA LEU A 126 3.78 3.49 8.70
C LEU A 126 3.05 3.12 9.99
#